data_AF-A0A971AR67-F1
#
_entry.id   AF-A0A971AR67-F1
#
_cell.length_a   1.000
_cell.length_b   1.000
_cell.length_c   1.000
_cell.angle_alpha   90.00
_cell.angle_beta   90.00
_cell.angle_gamma   90.00
#
_symmetry.space_group_name_H-M   'P 1'
#
loop_
_entity.id
_entity.type
_entity.pdbx_description
1 polymer ?
#
loop_
_entity_poly.entity_id
_entity_poly.type
_entity_poly.pdbx_seq_one_letter_code
_entity_poly.pdbx_strand_id
1 'polypeptide(L)'
;NVGMTSIEPIEFEGKQIVPLQFLKAVLPDPASLGPRTKGKTNIGCIFQGVKDGKPRNYYVYNICDHQKCYAEVGSQAVSYTTGVPAMIGAMLIMKGIWQKPGVYNVEEFDPDPFMEALNKYGLPWRENFNPKLIEG
;
A
#
# COMPACT_ATOMS: atom_id res chain seq x y z
N ASN A 1 -19.04 -16.86 -14.04
CA ASN A 1 -17.75 -16.36 -14.59
C ASN A 1 -17.89 -16.35 -16.10
N VAL A 2 -17.67 -15.21 -16.77
CA VAL A 2 -17.94 -15.01 -18.22
C VAL A 2 -16.69 -15.17 -19.09
N GLY A 3 -15.55 -15.58 -18.54
CA GLY A 3 -14.32 -15.86 -19.33
C GLY A 3 -13.49 -14.62 -19.69
N MET A 4 -13.93 -13.41 -19.32
CA MET A 4 -13.26 -12.15 -19.66
C MET A 4 -11.86 -11.95 -19.03
N THR A 5 -11.48 -12.81 -18.10
CA THR A 5 -10.15 -12.81 -17.48
C THR A 5 -9.20 -13.83 -18.10
N SER A 6 -9.59 -14.53 -19.17
CA SER A 6 -8.74 -15.50 -19.87
C SER A 6 -7.58 -14.83 -20.59
N ILE A 7 -6.41 -15.48 -20.55
CA ILE A 7 -5.22 -15.13 -21.35
C ILE A 7 -5.14 -15.91 -22.66
N GLU A 8 -5.94 -16.98 -22.78
CA GLU A 8 -5.98 -17.79 -23.99
C GLU A 8 -6.73 -17.04 -25.09
N PRO A 9 -6.15 -16.93 -26.31
CA PRO A 9 -6.84 -16.34 -27.45
C PRO A 9 -8.09 -17.12 -27.84
N ILE A 10 -9.12 -16.39 -28.25
CA ILE A 10 -10.32 -16.93 -28.88
C ILE A 10 -10.50 -16.31 -30.26
N GLU A 11 -11.02 -17.10 -31.20
CA GLU A 11 -11.40 -16.57 -32.51
C GLU A 11 -12.78 -15.90 -32.43
N PHE A 12 -12.86 -14.65 -32.84
CA PHE A 12 -14.10 -13.89 -32.95
C PHE A 12 -14.08 -13.11 -34.26
N GLU A 13 -15.02 -13.44 -35.16
CA GLU A 13 -15.14 -12.81 -36.49
C GLU A 13 -13.83 -12.79 -37.30
N GLY A 14 -13.09 -13.90 -37.28
CA GLY A 14 -11.81 -14.05 -38.00
C GLY A 14 -10.62 -13.32 -37.35
N LYS A 15 -10.78 -12.80 -36.12
CA LYS A 15 -9.70 -12.18 -35.34
C LYS A 15 -9.43 -12.99 -34.08
N GLN A 16 -8.16 -13.17 -33.76
CA GLN A 16 -7.72 -13.72 -32.48
C GLN A 16 -7.76 -12.62 -31.43
N ILE A 17 -8.58 -12.80 -30.39
CA ILE A 17 -8.75 -11.83 -29.30
C ILE A 17 -8.37 -12.53 -27.99
N VAL A 18 -7.50 -11.90 -27.21
CA VAL A 18 -7.25 -12.30 -25.82
C VAL A 18 -8.26 -11.56 -24.92
N PRO A 19 -9.20 -12.25 -24.25
CA PRO A 19 -10.26 -11.60 -23.48
C PRO A 19 -9.75 -10.60 -22.43
N LEU A 20 -8.67 -10.95 -21.71
CA LEU A 20 -8.08 -10.05 -20.70
C LEU A 20 -7.53 -8.75 -21.31
N GLN A 21 -6.92 -8.80 -22.50
CA GLN A 21 -6.40 -7.61 -23.17
C GLN A 21 -7.54 -6.73 -23.67
N PHE A 22 -8.59 -7.34 -24.22
CA PHE A 22 -9.79 -6.62 -24.63
C PHE A 22 -10.49 -5.97 -23.44
N LEU A 23 -10.63 -6.71 -22.33
CA LEU A 23 -11.17 -6.18 -21.07
C LEU A 23 -10.37 -4.95 -20.60
N LYS A 24 -9.04 -5.03 -20.61
CA LYS A 24 -8.16 -3.90 -20.25
C LYS A 24 -8.40 -2.68 -21.15
N ALA A 25 -8.68 -2.88 -22.44
CA ALA A 25 -8.89 -1.80 -23.40
C ALA A 25 -10.25 -1.09 -23.24
N VAL A 26 -11.30 -1.80 -22.79
CA VAL A 26 -12.64 -1.22 -22.59
C VAL A 26 -12.84 -0.64 -21.19
N LEU A 27 -12.03 -1.06 -20.21
CA LEU A 27 -12.04 -0.48 -18.88
C LEU A 27 -11.46 0.95 -18.90
N PRO A 28 -11.95 1.85 -18.03
CA PRO A 28 -11.37 3.19 -17.92
C PRO A 28 -9.89 3.11 -17.52
N ASP A 29 -9.09 4.02 -18.07
CA ASP A 29 -7.67 4.12 -17.73
C ASP A 29 -7.51 4.27 -16.20
N PRO A 30 -6.77 3.38 -15.53
CA PRO A 30 -6.53 3.45 -14.08
C PRO A 30 -6.02 4.80 -13.59
N ALA A 31 -5.21 5.51 -14.41
CA ALA A 31 -4.69 6.83 -14.05
C ALA A 31 -5.81 7.89 -14.00
N SER A 32 -6.80 7.77 -14.89
CA SER A 32 -7.95 8.67 -14.98
C SER A 32 -8.97 8.51 -13.83
N LEU A 33 -8.81 7.46 -13.01
CA LEU A 33 -9.72 7.20 -11.88
C LEU A 33 -9.43 8.09 -10.66
N GLY A 34 -8.24 8.69 -10.57
CA GLY A 34 -7.81 9.56 -9.46
C GLY A 34 -8.86 10.57 -8.98
N PRO A 35 -9.40 11.43 -9.85
CA PRO A 35 -10.44 12.41 -9.49
C PRO A 35 -11.79 11.79 -9.07
N ARG A 36 -12.09 10.56 -9.52
CA ARG A 36 -13.38 9.89 -9.30
C ARG A 36 -13.36 9.00 -8.06
N THR A 37 -12.19 8.52 -7.65
CA THR A 37 -12.03 7.62 -6.50
C THR A 37 -12.29 8.37 -5.20
N LYS A 38 -13.32 7.95 -4.48
CA LYS A 38 -13.65 8.42 -3.13
C LYS A 38 -13.49 7.28 -2.15
N GLY A 39 -13.14 7.61 -0.91
CA GLY A 39 -12.97 6.63 0.15
C GLY A 39 -11.61 6.74 0.81
N LYS A 40 -11.34 5.79 1.69
CA LYS A 40 -10.12 5.73 2.49
C LYS A 40 -9.53 4.35 2.39
N THR A 41 -8.21 4.31 2.39
CA THR A 41 -7.46 3.08 2.63
C THR A 41 -7.20 2.95 4.12
N ASN A 42 -7.15 1.72 4.61
CA ASN A 42 -6.67 1.41 5.96
C ASN A 42 -5.75 0.20 5.84
N ILE A 43 -4.46 0.41 6.10
CA ILE A 43 -3.43 -0.62 6.02
C ILE A 43 -2.71 -0.64 7.36
N GLY A 44 -2.57 -1.84 7.93
CA GLY A 44 -1.93 -2.00 9.22
C GLY A 44 -1.67 -3.47 9.56
N CYS A 45 -1.03 -3.69 10.70
CA CYS A 45 -0.64 -5.01 11.18
C CYS A 45 -1.17 -5.22 12.60
N ILE A 46 -1.94 -6.29 12.81
CA ILE A 46 -2.36 -6.75 14.13
C ILE A 46 -1.30 -7.74 14.63
N PHE A 47 -0.71 -7.43 15.77
CA PHE A 47 0.28 -8.23 16.46
C PHE A 47 -0.34 -8.86 17.70
N GLN A 48 -0.07 -10.14 17.90
CA GLN A 48 -0.42 -10.87 19.12
C GLN A 48 0.88 -11.41 19.72
N GLY A 49 1.14 -11.09 20.98
CA GLY A 49 2.38 -11.46 21.63
C GLY A 49 2.31 -11.37 23.14
N VAL A 50 3.47 -11.42 23.78
CA VAL A 50 3.60 -11.34 25.24
C VAL A 50 4.51 -10.18 25.58
N LYS A 51 4.08 -9.33 26.51
CA LYS A 51 4.89 -8.25 27.08
C LYS A 51 4.73 -8.29 28.59
N ASP A 52 5.84 -8.23 29.32
CA ASP A 52 5.87 -8.29 30.79
C ASP A 52 5.12 -9.52 31.36
N GLY A 53 5.27 -10.67 30.70
CA GLY A 53 4.61 -11.93 31.07
C GLY A 53 3.11 -12.00 30.80
N LYS A 54 2.51 -10.97 30.17
CA LYS A 54 1.07 -10.93 29.88
C LYS A 54 0.79 -10.90 28.37
N PRO A 55 -0.23 -11.63 27.89
CA PRO A 55 -0.69 -11.51 26.51
C PRO A 55 -1.09 -10.08 26.16
N ARG A 56 -0.71 -9.62 24.97
CA ARG A 56 -1.03 -8.31 24.42
C ARG A 56 -1.42 -8.44 22.96
N ASN A 57 -2.48 -7.73 22.58
CA ASN A 57 -2.84 -7.47 21.20
C ASN A 57 -2.53 -6.02 20.90
N TYR A 58 -1.93 -5.76 19.74
CA TYR A 58 -1.51 -4.42 19.33
C TYR A 58 -1.80 -4.24 17.84
N TYR A 59 -2.30 -3.08 17.45
CA TYR A 59 -2.57 -2.74 16.06
C TYR A 59 -1.92 -1.41 15.71
N VAL A 60 -1.03 -1.40 14.73
CA VAL A 60 -0.49 -0.18 14.11
C VAL A 60 -0.98 -0.07 12.69
N TYR A 61 -1.47 1.11 12.32
CA TYR A 61 -2.12 1.31 11.02
C TYR A 61 -2.06 2.75 10.52
N ASN A 62 -2.21 2.91 9.22
CA ASN A 62 -2.36 4.19 8.53
C ASN A 62 -3.73 4.27 7.84
N ILE A 63 -4.30 5.47 7.78
CA ILE A 63 -5.47 5.79 6.98
C ILE A 63 -5.11 6.93 6.00
N CYS A 64 -5.00 6.66 4.68
CA CYS A 64 -4.90 7.70 3.64
C CYS A 64 -6.24 7.85 2.92
N ASP A 65 -6.60 9.10 2.68
CA ASP A 65 -7.81 9.52 2.00
C ASP A 65 -7.48 9.78 0.53
N HIS A 66 -8.18 9.10 -0.39
CA HIS A 66 -7.90 9.21 -1.82
C HIS A 66 -7.98 10.65 -2.32
N GLN A 67 -8.90 11.46 -1.79
CA GLN A 67 -9.11 12.83 -2.25
C GLN A 67 -8.01 13.77 -1.78
N LYS A 68 -7.48 13.56 -0.56
CA LYS A 68 -6.33 14.32 -0.05
C LYS A 68 -5.06 13.97 -0.82
N CYS A 69 -4.82 12.67 -1.00
CA CYS A 69 -3.66 12.16 -1.70
C CYS A 69 -3.69 12.63 -3.19
N TYR A 70 -4.87 12.74 -3.84
CA TYR A 70 -5.02 13.34 -5.18
C TYR A 70 -4.82 14.86 -5.19
N ALA A 71 -5.31 15.59 -4.19
CA ALA A 71 -5.13 17.05 -4.12
C ALA A 71 -3.65 17.45 -3.91
N GLU A 72 -2.87 16.63 -3.23
CA GLU A 72 -1.46 16.91 -2.94
C GLU A 72 -0.54 16.58 -4.12
N VAL A 73 -0.68 15.39 -4.70
CA VAL A 73 0.28 14.89 -5.72
C VAL A 73 -0.38 14.34 -6.98
N GLY A 74 -1.68 14.54 -7.17
CA GLY A 74 -2.41 14.07 -8.36
C GLY A 74 -2.58 12.55 -8.46
N SER A 75 -2.37 11.82 -7.36
CA SER A 75 -2.37 10.34 -7.35
C SER A 75 -3.38 9.75 -6.36
N GLN A 76 -3.77 8.49 -6.59
CA GLN A 76 -4.66 7.77 -5.68
C GLN A 76 -3.90 7.30 -4.43
N ALA A 77 -4.65 7.01 -3.35
CA ALA A 77 -4.09 6.54 -2.09
C ALA A 77 -3.15 5.34 -2.23
N VAL A 78 -3.43 4.40 -3.14
CA VAL A 78 -2.59 3.21 -3.36
C VAL A 78 -1.18 3.57 -3.84
N SER A 79 -1.07 4.49 -4.80
CA SER A 79 0.22 4.98 -5.30
C SER A 79 0.92 5.80 -4.22
N TYR A 80 0.17 6.63 -3.49
CA TYR A 80 0.68 7.47 -2.41
C TYR A 80 1.28 6.63 -1.27
N THR A 81 0.57 5.61 -0.78
CA THR A 81 1.01 4.72 0.30
C THR A 81 2.22 3.86 -0.09
N THR A 82 2.52 3.73 -1.39
CA THR A 82 3.73 3.03 -1.87
C THR A 82 4.89 4.01 -2.11
N GLY A 83 4.61 5.18 -2.69
CA GLY A 83 5.61 6.16 -3.06
C GLY A 83 6.27 6.86 -1.87
N VAL A 84 5.49 7.21 -0.84
CA VAL A 84 6.03 7.89 0.36
C VAL A 84 7.03 6.98 1.11
N PRO A 85 6.74 5.70 1.42
CA PRO A 85 7.72 4.78 1.99
C PRO A 85 9.00 4.61 1.16
N ALA A 86 8.88 4.53 -0.17
CA ALA A 86 10.03 4.42 -1.06
C ALA A 86 10.94 5.65 -0.98
N MET A 87 10.35 6.85 -0.97
CA MET A 87 11.08 8.10 -0.79
C MET A 87 11.77 8.17 0.57
N ILE A 88 11.08 7.79 1.65
CA ILE A 88 11.64 7.80 3.01
C ILE A 88 12.82 6.81 3.11
N GLY A 89 12.67 5.59 2.61
CA GLY A 89 13.73 4.59 2.61
C GLY A 89 14.98 5.09 1.88
N ALA A 90 14.81 5.66 0.68
CA ALA A 90 15.90 6.29 -0.06
C ALA A 90 16.55 7.45 0.72
N MET A 91 15.74 8.32 1.34
CA MET A 91 16.22 9.42 2.17
C MET A 91 17.07 8.94 3.36
N LEU A 92 16.65 7.88 4.06
CA LEU A 92 17.38 7.34 5.22
C LEU A 92 18.72 6.70 4.80
N ILE A 93 18.75 6.02 3.65
CA ILE A 93 19.99 5.48 3.07
C ILE A 93 20.94 6.62 2.72
N MET A 94 20.46 7.66 2.01
CA MET A 94 21.28 8.80 1.60
C MET A 94 21.81 9.62 2.79
N LYS A 95 21.10 9.64 3.91
CA LYS A 95 21.54 10.27 5.16
C LYS A 95 22.53 9.43 5.96
N GLY A 96 22.82 8.20 5.54
CA GLY A 96 23.69 7.27 6.26
C GLY A 96 23.02 6.57 7.45
N ILE A 97 21.74 6.80 7.70
CA ILE A 97 21.02 6.25 8.87
C ILE A 97 20.74 4.75 8.68
N TRP A 98 20.28 4.37 7.49
CA TRP A 98 20.07 2.97 7.09
C TRP A 98 21.21 2.49 6.17
N GLN A 99 22.45 2.80 6.52
CA GLN A 99 23.61 2.42 5.72
C GLN A 99 24.34 1.21 6.34
N LYS A 100 24.23 0.06 5.68
CA LYS A 100 24.89 -1.19 6.06
C LYS A 100 25.31 -1.97 4.80
N PRO A 101 26.50 -2.59 4.75
CA PRO A 101 26.94 -3.36 3.58
C PRO A 101 26.15 -4.67 3.48
N GLY A 102 25.50 -4.95 2.34
CA GLY A 102 24.72 -6.18 2.13
C GLY A 102 23.33 -5.90 1.56
N VAL A 103 22.48 -6.93 1.59
CA VAL A 103 21.06 -6.86 1.22
C VAL A 103 20.24 -7.06 2.48
N TYR A 104 19.27 -6.18 2.72
CA TYR A 104 18.51 -6.13 3.96
C TYR A 104 17.05 -5.88 3.68
N ASN A 105 16.19 -6.45 4.51
CA ASN A 105 14.79 -6.09 4.61
C ASN A 105 14.61 -4.92 5.59
N VAL A 106 13.43 -4.28 5.54
CA VAL A 106 13.14 -3.06 6.30
C VAL A 106 13.16 -3.31 7.81
N GLU A 107 12.69 -4.47 8.24
CA GLU A 107 12.66 -4.91 9.65
C GLU A 107 14.04 -5.15 10.28
N GLU A 108 15.11 -5.16 9.47
CA GLU A 108 16.48 -5.32 9.95
C GLU A 108 17.13 -3.99 10.35
N PHE A 109 16.46 -2.86 10.11
CA PHE A 109 16.91 -1.53 10.48
C PHE A 109 16.13 -0.98 11.68
N ASP A 110 16.70 0.04 12.33
CA ASP A 110 16.00 0.82 13.34
C ASP A 110 14.74 1.49 12.74
N PRO A 111 13.53 1.16 13.22
CA PRO A 111 12.29 1.68 12.66
C PRO A 111 12.01 3.14 13.04
N ASP A 112 12.58 3.64 14.14
CA ASP A 112 12.25 4.95 14.71
C ASP A 112 12.34 6.11 13.69
N PRO A 113 13.46 6.32 12.98
CA PRO A 113 13.57 7.43 12.01
C PRO A 113 12.60 7.29 10.83
N PHE A 114 12.21 6.07 10.47
CA PHE A 114 11.23 5.83 9.42
C PHE A 114 9.81 6.16 9.88
N MET A 115 9.46 5.73 11.09
CA MET A 115 8.16 5.99 11.70
C MET A 115 7.93 7.49 11.97
N GLU A 116 8.97 8.23 12.36
CA GLU A 116 8.92 9.68 12.44
C GLU A 116 8.70 10.34 11.07
N ALA A 117 9.41 9.88 10.04
CA ALA A 117 9.30 10.40 8.70
C ALA A 117 7.92 10.13 8.08
N LEU A 118 7.30 8.97 8.34
CA LEU A 118 5.93 8.67 7.91
C LEU A 118 4.93 9.73 8.40
N ASN A 119 5.01 10.11 9.68
CA ASN A 119 4.17 11.17 10.25
C ASN A 119 4.41 12.52 9.57
N LYS A 120 5.66 12.82 9.21
CA LYS A 120 6.05 14.09 8.58
C LYS A 120 5.65 14.19 7.11
N TYR A 121 5.75 13.11 6.36
CA TYR A 121 5.58 13.09 4.89
C TYR A 121 4.21 12.55 4.45
N GLY A 122 3.19 12.68 5.30
CA GLY A 122 1.79 12.51 4.89
C GLY A 122 1.18 11.13 5.12
N LEU A 123 1.89 10.21 5.77
CA LEU A 123 1.37 8.91 6.19
C LEU A 123 1.36 8.76 7.72
N PRO A 124 0.62 9.59 8.46
CA PRO A 124 0.55 9.45 9.91
C PRO A 124 -0.02 8.10 10.30
N TRP A 125 0.68 7.41 11.19
CA TRP A 125 0.26 6.12 11.72
C TRP A 125 -0.39 6.28 13.08
N ARG A 126 -1.14 5.26 13.50
CA ARG A 126 -1.88 5.22 14.76
C ARG A 126 -1.70 3.88 15.41
N GLU A 127 -1.80 3.88 16.73
CA GLU A 127 -1.73 2.68 17.55
C GLU A 127 -3.07 2.38 18.21
N ASN A 128 -3.37 1.11 18.38
CA ASN A 128 -4.43 0.62 19.23
C ASN A 128 -3.90 -0.55 20.07
N PHE A 129 -3.85 -0.36 21.39
CA PHE A 129 -3.35 -1.35 22.37
C PHE A 129 -4.43 -2.32 22.87
N ASN A 130 -5.66 -2.21 22.34
CA ASN A 130 -6.74 -3.15 22.59
C ASN A 130 -7.61 -3.30 21.31
N PRO A 131 -7.02 -3.78 20.19
CA PRO A 131 -7.75 -3.92 18.94
C PRO A 131 -8.79 -5.04 19.04
N LYS A 132 -9.92 -4.85 18.34
CA LYS A 132 -10.84 -5.95 18.08
C LYS A 132 -10.16 -6.92 17.12
N LEU A 133 -10.01 -8.17 17.54
CA LEU A 133 -9.58 -9.24 16.65
C LEU A 133 -10.75 -9.58 15.72
N ILE A 134 -10.46 -9.76 14.44
CA ILE A 134 -11.43 -10.30 13.48
C ILE A 134 -11.23 -11.80 13.54
N GLU A 135 -12.25 -12.54 13.99
CA GLU A 135 -12.25 -14.00 13.88
C GLU A 135 -12.28 -14.34 12.38
N GLY A 136 -11.27 -15.08 11.93
CA GLY A 136 -11.11 -15.53 10.54
C GLY A 136 -11.87 -16.80 10.24
#